data_AF-A0A9E4KC61-F1
#
_entry.id   AF-A0A9E4KC61-F1
#
_cell.length_a   1.000
_cell.length_b   1.000
_cell.length_c   1.000
_cell.angle_alpha   90.00
_cell.angle_beta   90.00
_cell.angle_gamma   90.00
#
_symmetry.space_group_name_H-M   'P 1'
#
loop_
_entity.id
_entity.type
_entity.pdbx_description
1 polymer ?
#
loop_
_entity_poly.entity_id
_entity_poly.type
_entity_poly.pdbx_seq_one_letter_code
_entity_poly.pdbx_strand_id
1 'polypeptide(L)'
;MPFFLRIFITLLLSAGALFPQLAAAFVVQDIRVEGLQRISAGTVFNYLPVKTGDEVNAGNTAKIIRALHKTGFFQEIRLEREGDVLIVFVH
;
A
#
# COMPACT_ATOMS: atom_id res chain seq x y z
N MET A 1 -16.10 -27.18 43.72
CA MET A 1 -15.99 -27.63 42.33
C MET A 1 -16.62 -26.59 41.42
N PRO A 2 -15.96 -26.27 40.31
CA PRO A 2 -15.29 -24.99 40.12
C PRO A 2 -15.63 -24.47 38.71
N PHE A 3 -14.76 -23.65 38.11
CA PHE A 3 -14.73 -23.39 36.67
C PHE A 3 -15.77 -22.42 36.06
N PHE A 4 -17.05 -22.44 36.46
CA PHE A 4 -18.08 -21.75 35.65
C PHE A 4 -18.01 -20.21 35.68
N LEU A 5 -17.59 -19.60 36.79
CA LEU A 5 -17.63 -18.13 36.95
C LEU A 5 -16.42 -17.42 36.30
N ARG A 6 -15.30 -18.11 36.09
CA ARG A 6 -14.08 -17.53 35.51
C ARG A 6 -14.11 -17.43 33.99
N ILE A 7 -14.98 -18.19 33.32
CA ILE A 7 -15.06 -18.23 31.85
C ILE A 7 -15.80 -16.99 31.30
N PHE A 8 -16.63 -16.31 32.10
CA PHE A 8 -17.45 -15.19 31.61
C PHE A 8 -16.68 -13.85 31.54
N ILE A 9 -15.62 -13.68 32.34
CA ILE A 9 -14.85 -12.42 32.43
C ILE A 9 -13.72 -12.33 31.39
N THR A 10 -13.27 -13.44 30.81
CA THR A 10 -12.24 -13.42 29.75
C THR A 10 -12.79 -13.14 28.35
N LEU A 11 -14.11 -13.16 28.14
CA LEU A 11 -14.71 -12.92 26.82
C LEU A 11 -14.96 -11.43 26.52
N LEU A 12 -14.84 -10.54 27.52
CA LEU A 12 -15.15 -9.11 27.35
C LEU A 12 -13.93 -8.25 26.97
N LEU A 13 -12.74 -8.84 26.87
CA LEU A 13 -11.47 -8.13 26.64
C LEU A 13 -10.77 -8.56 25.34
N SER A 14 -11.54 -8.94 24.32
CA SER A 14 -11.03 -9.19 22.96
C SER A 14 -11.73 -8.37 21.88
N ALA A 15 -12.52 -7.35 22.28
CA ALA A 15 -13.16 -6.38 21.38
C ALA A 15 -12.32 -5.11 21.17
N GLY A 16 -11.00 -5.20 21.36
CA GLY A 16 -10.07 -4.08 21.16
C GLY A 16 -9.81 -3.82 19.68
N ALA A 17 -10.65 -2.99 19.08
CA ALA A 17 -10.28 -2.07 18.01
C ALA A 17 -9.66 -2.67 16.72
N LEU A 18 -10.50 -3.27 15.87
CA LEU A 18 -10.23 -3.31 14.43
C LEU A 18 -10.53 -1.92 13.84
N PHE A 19 -9.71 -0.91 14.14
CA PHE A 19 -9.75 0.31 13.33
C PHE A 19 -9.08 0.01 11.99
N PRO A 20 -9.76 0.18 10.85
CA PRO A 20 -9.07 0.13 9.57
C PRO A 20 -8.03 1.24 9.57
N GLN A 21 -6.76 0.86 9.49
CA GLN A 21 -5.67 1.80 9.27
C GLN A 21 -5.83 2.34 7.85
N LEU A 22 -6.62 3.40 7.71
CA LEU A 22 -6.78 4.08 6.44
C LEU A 22 -5.43 4.71 6.11
N ALA A 23 -4.79 4.27 5.03
CA ALA A 23 -3.54 4.87 4.60
C ALA A 23 -3.78 6.38 4.37
N ALA A 24 -3.13 7.20 5.19
CA ALA A 24 -3.28 8.64 5.16
C ALA A 24 -2.84 9.17 3.80
N ALA A 25 -3.66 10.05 3.21
CA ALA A 25 -3.30 10.75 1.99
C ALA A 25 -2.01 11.55 2.19
N PHE A 26 -1.20 11.65 1.15
CA PHE A 26 0.05 12.39 1.20
C PHE A 26 0.43 12.96 -0.15
N VAL A 27 1.21 14.05 -0.11
CA VAL A 27 1.79 14.65 -1.31
C VAL A 27 3.10 13.96 -1.60
N VAL A 28 3.25 13.43 -2.80
CA VAL A 28 4.46 12.73 -3.24
C VAL A 28 5.57 13.74 -3.49
N GLN A 29 6.63 13.74 -2.68
CA GLN A 29 7.80 14.60 -2.89
C GLN A 29 8.88 13.92 -3.75
N ASP A 30 8.93 12.59 -3.72
CA ASP A 30 9.85 11.82 -4.53
C ASP A 30 9.26 10.45 -4.86
N ILE A 31 9.70 9.85 -5.96
CA ILE A 31 9.25 8.53 -6.42
C ILE A 31 10.46 7.64 -6.65
N ARG A 32 10.57 6.58 -5.85
CA ARG A 32 11.62 5.57 -5.97
C ARG A 32 11.05 4.31 -6.61
N VAL A 33 11.78 3.72 -7.56
CA VAL A 33 11.38 2.48 -8.23
C VAL A 33 12.37 1.38 -7.90
N GLU A 34 11.88 0.25 -7.41
CA GLU A 34 12.68 -0.89 -6.96
C GLU A 34 12.22 -2.20 -7.63
N GLY A 35 13.10 -3.21 -7.66
CA GLY A 35 12.81 -4.54 -8.25
C GLY A 35 12.99 -4.63 -9.77
N LEU A 36 13.57 -3.60 -10.39
CA LEU A 36 13.84 -3.54 -11.82
C LEU A 36 14.80 -4.66 -12.27
N GLN A 37 14.29 -5.65 -13.00
CA GLN A 37 15.12 -6.69 -13.62
C GLN A 37 15.43 -6.37 -15.09
N ARG A 38 14.41 -6.47 -15.95
CA ARG A 38 14.53 -6.35 -17.41
C ARG A 38 14.01 -5.03 -17.97
N ILE A 39 13.43 -4.20 -17.12
CA ILE A 39 12.73 -2.96 -17.50
C ILE A 39 13.41 -1.79 -16.80
N SER A 40 13.58 -0.69 -17.52
CA SER A 40 14.21 0.51 -16.98
C SER A 40 13.25 1.29 -16.08
N ALA A 41 13.78 2.04 -15.12
CA ALA A 41 12.99 2.97 -14.31
C ALA A 41 12.20 3.96 -15.18
N GLY A 42 12.80 4.45 -16.28
CA GLY A 42 12.16 5.36 -17.22
C GLY A 42 10.89 4.79 -17.87
N THR A 43 10.85 3.47 -18.11
CA THR A 43 9.64 2.81 -18.59
C THR A 43 8.54 2.85 -17.52
N VAL A 44 8.86 2.57 -16.25
CA VAL A 44 7.88 2.66 -15.15
C VAL A 44 7.32 4.07 -15.04
N PHE A 45 8.19 5.09 -15.06
CA PHE A 45 7.77 6.49 -15.00
C PHE A 45 6.85 6.90 -16.16
N ASN A 46 7.04 6.36 -17.36
CA ASN A 46 6.18 6.65 -18.52
C ASN A 46 4.74 6.11 -18.35
N TYR A 47 4.56 5.05 -17.56
CA TYR A 47 3.25 4.42 -17.35
C TYR A 47 2.66 4.72 -15.97
N LEU A 48 3.41 5.37 -15.09
CA LEU A 48 2.96 5.74 -13.76
C LEU A 48 2.01 6.94 -13.85
N PRO A 49 0.73 6.81 -13.45
CA PRO A 49 -0.26 7.88 -13.55
C PRO A 49 -0.18 8.84 -12.34
N VAL A 50 1.00 8.98 -11.72
CA VAL A 50 1.29 9.92 -10.64
C VAL A 50 2.67 10.52 -10.83
N LYS A 51 2.82 11.77 -10.40
CA LYS A 51 4.05 12.54 -10.47
C LYS A 51 4.39 13.12 -9.11
N THR A 52 5.63 13.55 -8.96
CA THR A 52 6.03 14.40 -7.84
C THR A 52 5.14 15.64 -7.77
N GLY A 53 4.57 15.92 -6.61
CA GLY A 53 3.60 16.97 -6.35
C GLY A 53 2.14 16.48 -6.31
N ASP A 54 1.86 15.26 -6.77
CA ASP A 54 0.50 14.70 -6.74
C ASP A 54 0.15 14.16 -5.35
N GLU A 55 -1.14 14.19 -5.02
CA GLU A 55 -1.67 13.57 -3.80
C GLU A 55 -1.98 12.09 -4.04
N VAL A 56 -1.39 11.21 -3.24
CA VAL A 56 -1.64 9.76 -3.23
C VAL A 56 -2.42 9.39 -1.97
N ASN A 57 -3.49 8.63 -2.14
CA ASN A 57 -4.36 8.13 -1.08
C ASN A 57 -4.78 6.68 -1.36
N ALA A 58 -5.36 6.01 -0.36
CA ALA A 58 -5.78 4.61 -0.50
C ALA A 58 -6.70 4.34 -1.72
N GLY A 59 -7.49 5.34 -2.14
CA GLY A 59 -8.42 5.23 -3.27
C GLY A 59 -7.75 5.34 -4.65
N ASN A 60 -6.63 6.04 -4.77
CA ASN A 60 -5.91 6.16 -6.04
C ASN A 60 -4.76 5.15 -6.20
N THR A 61 -4.23 4.59 -5.09
CA THR A 61 -3.27 3.47 -5.09
C THR A 61 -3.73 2.31 -5.98
N ALA A 62 -4.99 1.89 -5.87
CA ALA A 62 -5.54 0.80 -6.69
C ALA A 62 -5.60 1.15 -8.20
N LYS A 63 -5.78 2.43 -8.55
CA LYS A 63 -5.77 2.88 -9.94
C LYS A 63 -4.36 2.85 -10.52
N ILE A 64 -3.36 3.25 -9.73
CA ILE A 64 -1.94 3.21 -10.10
C ILE A 64 -1.51 1.77 -10.41
N ILE A 65 -1.78 0.85 -9.48
CA ILE A 65 -1.46 -0.58 -9.65
C ILE A 65 -2.12 -1.13 -10.92
N ARG A 66 -3.40 -0.83 -11.13
CA ARG A 66 -4.13 -1.30 -12.31
C ARG A 66 -3.58 -0.73 -13.61
N ALA A 67 -3.16 0.54 -13.63
CA ALA A 67 -2.56 1.15 -14.81
C ALA A 67 -1.24 0.47 -15.19
N LEU A 68 -0.38 0.23 -14.21
CA LEU A 68 0.88 -0.48 -14.40
C LEU A 68 0.64 -1.94 -14.85
N HIS A 69 -0.29 -2.66 -14.22
CA HIS A 69 -0.59 -4.05 -14.58
C HIS A 69 -1.17 -4.18 -16.01
N LYS A 70 -1.94 -3.19 -16.48
CA LYS A 70 -2.49 -3.17 -17.84
C LYS A 70 -1.42 -3.11 -18.94
N THR A 71 -0.21 -2.66 -18.61
CA THR A 71 0.90 -2.65 -19.57
C THR A 71 1.39 -4.05 -19.94
N GLY A 72 1.13 -5.05 -19.08
CA GLY A 72 1.63 -6.41 -19.26
C GLY A 72 3.13 -6.59 -18.94
N PHE A 73 3.79 -5.52 -18.49
CA PHE A 73 5.23 -5.53 -18.20
C PHE A 73 5.58 -6.05 -16.81
N PHE A 74 4.65 -5.96 -15.88
CA PHE A 74 4.87 -6.26 -14.47
C PHE A 74 3.84 -7.29 -14.02
N GLN A 75 4.30 -8.35 -13.37
CA GLN A 75 3.41 -9.39 -12.83
C GLN A 75 3.00 -9.05 -11.41
N GLU A 76 3.93 -8.46 -10.65
CA GLU A 76 3.69 -8.04 -9.28
C GLU A 76 4.05 -6.57 -9.12
N ILE A 77 3.13 -5.80 -8.53
CA ILE A 77 3.29 -4.37 -8.26
C ILE A 77 2.90 -4.12 -6.81
N ARG A 78 3.79 -3.53 -6.03
CA ARG A 78 3.50 -3.08 -4.66
C ARG A 78 3.86 -1.61 -4.51
N LEU A 79 3.02 -0.88 -3.79
CA LEU A 79 3.23 0.54 -3.49
C LEU A 79 3.43 0.68 -1.99
N GLU A 80 4.51 1.33 -1.61
CA GLU A 80 4.82 1.65 -0.23
C GLU A 80 5.09 3.15 -0.08
N ARG A 81 4.90 3.65 1.14
CA ARG A 81 5.13 5.04 1.50
C ARG A 81 6.23 5.09 2.55
N GLU A 82 7.29 5.82 2.26
CA GLU A 82 8.36 6.12 3.21
C GLU A 82 8.43 7.65 3.39
N GLY A 83 7.81 8.17 4.46
CA GLY A 83 7.66 9.62 4.64
C GLY A 83 6.81 10.23 3.53
N ASP A 84 7.40 11.09 2.70
CA ASP A 84 6.75 11.68 1.52
C ASP A 84 7.26 11.07 0.20
N VAL A 85 7.99 9.96 0.28
CA VAL A 85 8.50 9.21 -0.87
C VAL A 85 7.55 8.07 -1.19
N LEU A 86 7.11 7.98 -2.45
CA LEU A 86 6.37 6.84 -2.95
C LEU A 86 7.36 5.81 -3.51
N ILE A 87 7.39 4.62 -2.90
CA ILE A 87 8.21 3.51 -3.39
C ILE A 87 7.33 2.57 -4.22
N VAL A 88 7.75 2.35 -5.46
CA VAL A 88 7.09 1.47 -6.42
C VAL A 88 7.95 0.23 -6.60
N PHE A 89 7.53 -0.87 -6.00
CA PHE A 89 8.14 -2.17 -6.22
C PHE A 89 7.50 -2.85 -7.42
N VAL A 90 8.32 -3.27 -8.38
CA VAL A 90 7.87 -4.04 -9.55
C VAL A 90 8.70 -5.31 -9.70
N HIS A 91 8.06 -6.40 -10.12
CA HIS A 91 8.70 -7.66 -10.46
C HIS A 91 8.19 -8.21 -11.80
#